data_AF-A0A183LAI1-F1
#
_entry.id   AF-A0A183LAI1-F1
#
_cell.length_a   1.000
_cell.length_b   1.000
_cell.length_c   1.000
_cell.angle_alpha   90.00
_cell.angle_beta   90.00
_cell.angle_gamma   90.00
#
_symmetry.space_group_name_H-M   'P 1'
#
loop_
_entity.id
_entity.type
_entity.pdbx_description
1 polymer ?
#
loop_
_entity_poly.entity_id
_entity_poly.type
_entity_poly.pdbx_seq_one_letter_code
_entity_poly.pdbx_strand_id
1 'polypeptide(L)'
;MVVGGSQQETLDPGFMLLGTRSVSKDEQFTLRNELSLAQLRCQLNSNLIPIGLIKQGSFLQRALVFKLLADRIGLPTNLIRGTYGRSFNEVMIEPENSKSQTYRDLYVVDLMFEPGKLLKSSTSEALEYTSIAC
;
A
#
# COMPACT_ATOMS: atom_id res chain seq x y z
N MET A 1 29.36 -36.59 -28.37
CA MET A 1 28.08 -36.59 -27.64
C MET A 1 28.25 -35.76 -26.37
N VAL A 2 27.42 -34.74 -26.25
CA VAL A 2 26.99 -33.96 -25.06
C VAL A 2 28.06 -33.22 -24.23
N VAL A 3 28.11 -31.91 -24.49
CA VAL A 3 28.59 -30.84 -23.61
C VAL A 3 27.54 -30.62 -22.51
N GLY A 4 27.93 -30.73 -21.24
CA GLY A 4 27.08 -30.42 -20.09
C GLY A 4 27.20 -28.95 -19.72
N GLY A 5 26.15 -28.18 -20.02
CA GLY A 5 26.09 -26.74 -19.79
C GLY A 5 25.94 -26.37 -18.32
N SER A 6 26.86 -25.51 -17.86
CA SER A 6 26.68 -24.67 -16.68
C SER A 6 25.65 -23.60 -17.03
N GLN A 7 24.43 -23.70 -16.51
CA GLN A 7 23.43 -22.63 -16.64
C GLN A 7 23.91 -21.44 -15.81
N GLN A 8 24.46 -20.43 -16.48
CA GLN A 8 24.53 -19.08 -15.96
C GLN A 8 23.13 -18.49 -16.07
N GLU A 9 22.48 -18.29 -14.93
CA GLU A 9 21.31 -17.43 -14.84
C GLU A 9 21.76 -16.01 -15.21
N THR A 10 21.51 -15.64 -16.46
CA THR A 10 21.69 -14.29 -16.98
C THR A 10 20.74 -13.38 -16.22
N LEU A 11 21.28 -12.61 -15.28
CA LEU A 11 20.64 -11.39 -14.80
C LEU A 11 20.32 -10.54 -16.03
N ASP A 12 19.03 -10.31 -16.27
CA ASP A 12 18.54 -9.58 -17.44
C ASP A 12 19.30 -8.25 -17.61
N PRO A 13 19.85 -7.96 -18.80
CA PRO A 13 20.58 -6.72 -19.08
C PRO A 13 19.79 -5.43 -18.83
N GLY A 14 18.47 -5.53 -18.65
CA GLY A 14 17.60 -4.42 -18.28
C GLY A 14 17.86 -3.83 -16.90
N PHE A 15 18.58 -4.52 -16.00
CA PHE A 15 18.88 -4.02 -14.65
C PHE A 15 20.11 -3.10 -14.59
N MET A 16 21.04 -3.18 -15.55
CA MET A 16 22.27 -2.39 -15.56
C MET A 16 22.15 -1.06 -16.32
N LEU A 17 20.99 -0.74 -16.89
CA LEU A 17 20.78 0.48 -17.69
C LEU A 17 19.96 1.56 -16.98
N LEU A 18 20.02 1.65 -15.65
CA LEU A 18 19.55 2.84 -14.96
C LEU A 18 20.71 3.83 -14.82
N GLY A 19 20.98 4.54 -15.91
CA GLY A 19 21.67 5.83 -15.85
C GLY A 19 20.99 6.71 -14.80
N THR A 20 21.76 7.59 -14.17
CA THR A 20 21.40 8.46 -13.04
C THR A 20 20.19 9.34 -13.35
N ARG A 21 18.99 8.77 -13.34
CA ARG A 21 17.71 9.48 -13.40
C ARG A 21 17.36 9.76 -11.95
N SER A 22 17.11 11.02 -11.61
CA SER A 22 16.62 11.42 -10.28
C SER A 22 15.27 10.75 -10.04
N VAL A 23 15.29 9.58 -9.39
CA VAL A 23 14.10 8.83 -9.02
C VAL A 23 13.34 9.66 -7.97
N SER A 24 12.04 9.87 -8.20
CA SER A 24 11.19 10.60 -7.28
C SER A 24 11.16 9.92 -5.90
N LYS A 25 10.91 10.66 -4.82
CA LYS A 25 10.92 10.11 -3.45
C LYS A 25 9.95 8.92 -3.29
N ASP A 26 8.80 8.97 -3.97
CA ASP A 26 7.78 7.93 -3.92
C ASP A 26 8.20 6.65 -4.66
N GLU A 27 8.87 6.80 -5.81
CA GLU A 27 9.44 5.66 -6.54
C GLU A 27 10.57 4.99 -5.76
N GLN A 28 11.47 5.78 -5.14
CA GLN A 28 12.52 5.21 -4.28
C GLN A 28 11.93 4.41 -3.11
N PHE A 29 10.89 4.93 -2.47
CA PHE A 29 10.20 4.25 -1.39
C PHE A 29 9.53 2.94 -1.87
N THR A 30 8.91 2.97 -3.03
CA THR A 30 8.27 1.79 -3.64
C THR A 30 9.30 0.71 -3.97
N LEU A 31 10.42 1.08 -4.61
CA LEU A 31 11.51 0.16 -4.93
C LEU A 31 12.12 -0.48 -3.68
N ARG A 32 12.33 0.32 -2.63
CA ARG A 32 12.83 -0.18 -1.35
C ARG A 32 11.88 -1.21 -0.72
N ASN A 33 10.58 -0.96 -0.76
CA ASN A 33 9.59 -1.90 -0.25
C ASN A 33 9.56 -3.19 -1.08
N GLU A 34 9.57 -3.10 -2.41
CA GLU A 34 9.59 -4.28 -3.27
C GLU A 34 10.83 -5.15 -3.05
N LEU A 35 12.00 -4.52 -2.88
CA LEU A 35 13.22 -5.24 -2.52
C LEU A 35 13.07 -5.96 -1.17
N SER A 36 12.52 -5.28 -0.16
CA SER A 36 12.28 -5.89 1.16
C SER A 36 11.32 -7.08 1.08
N LEU A 37 10.29 -7.00 0.23
CA LEU A 37 9.35 -8.10 0.03
C LEU A 37 9.99 -9.25 -0.75
N ALA A 38 10.80 -8.96 -1.77
CA ALA A 38 11.55 -9.97 -2.52
C ALA A 38 12.52 -10.75 -1.62
N GLN A 39 13.27 -10.04 -0.77
CA GLN A 39 14.15 -10.68 0.22
C GLN A 39 13.37 -11.62 1.15
N LEU A 40 12.19 -11.20 1.60
CA LEU A 40 11.34 -12.02 2.47
C LEU A 40 10.78 -13.24 1.75
N ARG A 41 10.39 -13.12 0.47
CA ARG A 41 9.98 -14.26 -0.39
C ARG A 41 11.11 -15.28 -0.51
N CYS A 42 12.33 -14.82 -0.76
CA CYS A 42 13.51 -15.68 -0.83
C CYS A 42 13.79 -16.39 0.50
N GLN A 43 13.72 -15.67 1.63
CA GLN A 43 13.93 -16.24 2.96
C GLN A 43 12.88 -17.29 3.35
N LEU A 44 11.62 -17.06 2.98
CA LEU A 44 10.52 -17.99 3.26
C LEU A 44 10.38 -19.11 2.21
N ASN A 45 11.14 -19.03 1.11
CA ASN A 45 10.99 -19.87 -0.08
C ASN A 45 9.52 -19.99 -0.55
N SER A 46 8.78 -18.86 -0.50
CA SER A 46 7.35 -18.83 -0.77
C SER A 46 6.89 -17.45 -1.21
N ASN A 47 5.85 -17.42 -2.05
CA ASN A 47 5.16 -16.20 -2.45
C ASN A 47 4.14 -15.72 -1.41
N LEU A 48 3.82 -16.55 -0.42
CA LEU A 48 2.94 -16.20 0.68
C LEU A 48 3.73 -15.47 1.75
N ILE A 49 3.51 -14.15 1.85
CA ILE A 49 4.15 -13.31 2.85
C ILE A 49 3.17 -13.03 3.99
N PRO A 50 3.42 -13.52 5.21
CA PRO A 50 2.64 -13.15 6.39
C PRO A 50 2.76 -11.65 6.65
N ILE A 51 1.63 -10.98 6.85
CA ILE A 51 1.56 -9.53 7.10
C ILE A 51 2.42 -9.12 8.32
N GLY A 52 2.52 -9.98 9.34
CA GLY A 52 3.30 -9.72 10.55
C GLY A 52 4.84 -9.68 10.35
N LEU A 53 5.35 -10.13 9.19
CA LEU A 53 6.78 -10.10 8.87
C LEU A 53 7.17 -8.87 8.05
N ILE A 54 6.20 -8.13 7.52
CA ILE A 54 6.44 -6.95 6.70
C ILE A 54 6.79 -5.77 7.61
N LYS A 55 8.05 -5.32 7.56
CA LYS A 55 8.53 -4.19 8.37
C LYS A 55 8.27 -2.82 7.73
N GLN A 56 8.27 -2.76 6.40
CA GLN A 56 8.07 -1.55 5.61
C GLN A 56 7.12 -1.89 4.46
N GLY A 57 6.15 -1.03 4.20
CA GLY A 57 5.11 -1.28 3.21
C GLY A 57 4.56 0.02 2.64
N SER A 58 3.99 -0.07 1.44
CA SER A 58 3.31 1.03 0.78
C SER A 58 1.85 1.12 1.25
N PHE A 59 1.04 1.87 0.51
CA PHE A 59 -0.39 2.06 0.75
C PHE A 59 -1.12 0.72 0.99
N LEU A 60 -0.84 -0.31 0.17
CA LEU A 60 -1.55 -1.59 0.26
C LEU A 60 -1.26 -2.34 1.57
N GLN A 61 0.00 -2.58 1.91
CA GLN A 61 0.33 -3.34 3.12
C GLN A 61 -0.15 -2.62 4.37
N ARG A 62 0.00 -1.30 4.42
CA ARG A 62 -0.48 -0.49 5.56
C ARG A 62 -1.99 -0.51 5.66
N ALA A 63 -2.70 -0.39 4.54
CA ALA A 63 -4.15 -0.47 4.52
C ALA A 63 -4.66 -1.87 4.94
N LEU A 64 -3.97 -2.95 4.53
CA LEU A 64 -4.28 -4.32 4.96
C LEU A 64 -4.12 -4.51 6.47
N VAL A 65 -2.99 -4.04 7.04
CA VAL A 65 -2.76 -4.11 8.49
C VAL A 65 -3.84 -3.34 9.24
N PHE A 66 -4.15 -2.13 8.80
CA PHE A 66 -5.19 -1.31 9.43
C PHE A 66 -6.55 -2.00 9.37
N LYS A 67 -6.94 -2.52 8.20
CA LYS A 67 -8.20 -3.24 8.03
C LYS A 67 -8.29 -4.46 8.96
N LEU A 68 -7.22 -5.24 9.04
CA LEU A 68 -7.14 -6.39 9.94
C LEU A 68 -7.34 -5.96 11.40
N LEU A 69 -6.67 -4.88 11.84
CA LEU A 69 -6.80 -4.36 13.20
C LEU A 69 -8.20 -3.80 13.46
N ALA A 70 -8.79 -3.08 12.50
CA ALA A 70 -10.15 -2.55 12.58
C ALA A 70 -11.17 -3.69 12.74
N ASP A 71 -11.02 -4.77 11.98
CA ASP A 71 -11.90 -5.94 12.09
C ASP A 71 -11.77 -6.65 13.45
N ARG A 72 -10.57 -6.65 14.06
CA ARG A 72 -10.37 -7.20 15.41
C ARG A 72 -11.06 -6.41 16.51
N ILE A 73 -11.18 -5.09 16.36
CA ILE A 73 -11.89 -4.23 17.32
C ILE A 73 -13.39 -4.08 17.00
N GLY A 74 -13.85 -4.65 15.88
CA GLY A 74 -15.24 -4.53 15.43
C GLY A 74 -15.57 -3.16 14.81
N LEU A 75 -14.58 -2.42 14.31
CA LEU A 75 -14.78 -1.14 13.65
C LEU A 75 -15.14 -1.34 12.17
N PRO A 76 -16.33 -0.91 11.70
CA PRO A 76 -16.72 -1.05 10.31
C PRO A 76 -15.90 -0.12 9.42
N THR A 77 -14.98 -0.73 8.66
CA THR A 77 -14.11 -0.03 7.70
C THR A 77 -14.15 -0.73 6.35
N ASN A 78 -14.04 0.03 5.26
CA ASN A 78 -13.94 -0.49 3.91
C ASN A 78 -12.50 -0.38 3.43
N LEU A 79 -11.90 -1.49 3.02
CA LEU A 79 -10.61 -1.46 2.33
C LEU A 79 -10.86 -1.27 0.82
N ILE A 80 -10.45 -0.14 0.28
CA ILE A 80 -10.59 0.19 -1.13
C ILE A 80 -9.23 0.10 -1.80
N ARG A 81 -9.18 -0.66 -2.89
CA ARG A 81 -8.04 -0.70 -3.79
C ARG A 81 -8.26 0.34 -4.88
N GLY A 82 -7.58 1.48 -4.73
CA GLY A 82 -7.59 2.56 -5.70
C GLY A 82 -6.75 2.25 -6.94
N THR A 83 -6.53 3.29 -7.74
CA THR A 83 -5.70 3.24 -8.95
C THR A 83 -4.23 3.48 -8.63
N TYR A 84 -3.33 3.16 -9.58
CA TYR A 84 -1.89 3.44 -9.48
C TYR A 84 -1.21 2.97 -8.18
N GLY A 85 -1.64 1.82 -7.64
CA GLY A 85 -1.06 1.26 -6.42
C GLY A 85 -1.49 1.97 -5.12
N ARG A 86 -2.45 2.92 -5.18
CA ARG A 86 -3.08 3.50 -4.00
C ARG A 86 -4.08 2.51 -3.41
N SER A 87 -4.09 2.40 -2.09
CA SER A 87 -5.02 1.57 -1.33
C SER A 87 -5.23 2.21 0.02
N PHE A 88 -6.47 2.27 0.48
CA PHE A 88 -6.84 3.06 1.64
C PHE A 88 -8.05 2.46 2.32
N ASN A 89 -8.27 2.86 3.57
CA ASN A 89 -9.44 2.46 4.32
C ASN A 89 -10.39 3.64 4.48
N GLU A 90 -11.67 3.38 4.25
CA GLU A 90 -12.74 4.31 4.60
C GLU A 90 -13.42 3.85 5.88
N VAL A 91 -13.67 4.78 6.77
CA VAL A 91 -14.45 4.58 7.99
C VAL A 91 -15.72 5.39 7.91
N MET A 92 -16.81 4.76 8.31
CA MET A 92 -18.11 5.41 8.42
C MET A 92 -18.25 5.94 9.84
N ILE A 93 -18.41 7.25 9.98
CA ILE A 93 -18.55 7.89 11.30
C ILE A 93 -19.95 8.48 11.38
N GLU A 94 -20.65 8.15 12.47
CA GLU A 94 -21.93 8.77 12.79
C GLU A 94 -21.66 10.10 13.51
N PRO A 95 -22.18 11.24 13.02
CA PRO A 95 -21.97 12.52 13.70
C PRO A 95 -22.66 12.49 15.06
N GLU A 96 -21.94 12.84 16.12
CA GLU A 96 -22.48 12.81 17.50
C GLU A 96 -23.61 13.82 17.74
N ASN A 97 -23.78 14.81 16.85
CA ASN A 97 -24.72 15.90 17.02
C ASN A 97 -25.84 15.87 15.98
N SER A 98 -27.04 15.53 16.45
CA SER A 98 -28.39 15.80 15.90
C SER A 98 -29.10 14.60 15.28
N LYS A 99 -30.26 14.27 15.87
CA LYS A 99 -31.23 13.24 15.48
C LYS A 99 -31.91 13.49 14.11
N SER A 100 -31.23 14.12 13.17
CA SER A 100 -31.81 14.69 11.93
C SER A 100 -30.88 14.68 10.72
N GLN A 101 -29.76 13.95 10.76
CA GLN A 101 -28.91 13.75 9.58
C GLN A 101 -28.93 12.29 9.14
N THR A 102 -29.68 12.04 8.07
CA THR A 102 -29.87 10.73 7.40
C THR A 102 -28.62 10.25 6.65
N TYR A 103 -27.54 11.05 6.64
CA TYR A 103 -26.36 10.80 5.83
C TYR A 103 -25.18 10.45 6.73
N ARG A 104 -24.71 9.22 6.59
CA ARG A 104 -23.45 8.76 7.20
C ARG A 104 -22.29 9.28 6.35
N ASP A 105 -21.42 10.08 6.96
CA ASP A 105 -20.26 10.63 6.27
C ASP A 105 -19.14 9.57 6.21
N LEU A 106 -18.53 9.43 5.03
CA LEU A 106 -17.39 8.55 4.78
C LEU A 106 -16.09 9.34 4.93
N TYR A 107 -15.16 8.78 5.69
CA TYR A 107 -13.84 9.36 5.93
C TYR A 107 -12.75 8.39 5.50
N VAL A 108 -11.80 8.88 4.71
CA VAL A 108 -10.57 8.15 4.37
C VAL A 108 -9.58 8.31 5.52
N VAL A 109 -8.99 7.21 5.96
CA VAL A 109 -7.94 7.21 6.98
C VAL A 109 -6.59 7.43 6.30
N ASP A 110 -5.92 8.52 6.66
CA ASP A 110 -4.53 8.74 6.25
C ASP A 110 -3.62 7.79 7.03
N LEU A 111 -2.94 6.94 6.27
CA LEU A 111 -1.96 6.00 6.78
C LEU A 111 -0.56 6.30 6.22
N MET A 112 -0.35 7.31 5.40
CA MET A 112 0.92 7.53 4.71
C MET A 112 1.60 8.83 5.10
N PHE A 113 0.87 9.95 5.13
CA PHE A 113 1.43 11.28 5.37
C PHE A 113 1.29 11.68 6.83
N GLU A 114 0.06 11.71 7.34
CA GLU A 114 -0.27 12.01 8.74
C GLU A 114 -1.10 10.85 9.34
N PRO A 115 -0.43 9.84 9.93
CA PRO A 115 -1.11 8.64 10.41
C PRO A 115 -2.20 8.96 11.43
N GLY A 116 -3.45 8.60 11.10
CA GLY A 116 -4.61 8.81 11.97
C GLY A 116 -5.43 10.06 11.64
N LYS A 117 -5.00 10.91 10.71
CA LYS A 117 -5.85 11.99 10.17
C LYS A 117 -7.02 11.38 9.38
N LEU A 118 -8.21 11.93 9.57
CA LEU A 118 -9.42 11.53 8.86
C LEU A 118 -9.76 12.58 7.80
N LEU A 119 -9.75 12.16 6.54
CA LEU A 119 -10.07 13.00 5.39
C LEU A 119 -11.51 12.74 4.98
N LYS A 120 -12.37 13.75 5.00
CA LYS A 120 -13.76 13.58 4.52
C LYS A 120 -13.71 13.26 3.02
N SER A 121 -14.35 12.16 2.59
CA SER A 121 -14.26 11.61 1.22
C SER A 121 -14.64 12.63 0.13
N SER A 122 -15.51 13.60 0.45
CA SER A 122 -15.91 14.68 -0.46
C SER A 122 -14.88 15.82 -0.64
N THR A 123 -13.75 15.78 0.06
CA THR A 123 -12.75 16.88 0.07
C THR A 123 -11.69 16.64 -1.00
N SER A 124 -11.12 17.72 -1.56
CA SER A 124 -9.99 17.63 -2.49
C SER A 124 -8.79 16.88 -1.90
N GLU A 125 -8.51 17.06 -0.61
CA GLU A 125 -7.45 16.32 0.10
C GLU A 125 -7.64 14.80 0.02
N ALA A 126 -8.89 14.32 0.12
CA ALA A 126 -9.19 12.90 -0.01
C ALA A 126 -8.97 12.42 -1.45
N LEU A 127 -9.38 13.21 -2.44
CA LEU A 127 -9.15 12.88 -3.85
C LEU A 127 -7.65 12.76 -4.16
N GLU A 128 -6.82 13.70 -3.72
CA GLU A 128 -5.36 13.67 -3.89
C GLU A 128 -4.70 12.47 -3.17
N TYR A 129 -5.28 12.03 -2.06
CA TYR A 129 -4.79 10.84 -1.36
C TYR A 129 -5.14 9.55 -2.12
N THR A 130 -6.35 9.48 -2.66
CA THR A 130 -6.89 8.28 -3.31
C THR A 130 -6.41 8.08 -4.74
N SER A 131 -6.18 9.15 -5.49
CA SER A 131 -5.67 9.12 -6.85
C SER A 131 -4.40 9.97 -6.96
N ILE A 132 -3.47 9.55 -7.83
CA ILE A 132 -2.46 10.49 -8.33
C ILE A 132 -3.21 11.38 -9.30
N ALA A 133 -3.60 12.58 -8.87
CA ALA A 133 -4.19 13.56 -9.76
C ALA A 133 -3.20 13.84 -10.91
N CYS A 134 -3.65 13.61 -12.14
CA CYS A 134 -3.02 14.20 -13.32
C CYS A 134 -3.42 15.67 -13.44
#